data_AF-A0A9E6WMB4-F1
#
_entry.id   AF-A0A9E6WMB4-F1
#
_cell.length_a   1.000
_cell.length_b   1.000
_cell.length_c   1.000
_cell.angle_alpha   90.00
_cell.angle_beta   90.00
_cell.angle_gamma   90.00
#
_symmetry.space_group_name_H-M   'P 1'
#
loop_
_entity.id
_entity.type
_entity.pdbx_description
1 polymer ?
#
loop_
_entity_poly.entity_id
_entity_poly.type
_entity_poly.pdbx_seq_one_letter_code
_entity_poly.pdbx_strand_id
1 'polypeptide(L)' 'MKPKFGPTKSDLRFRLAFSLAGLALLVGGILYRGIPHGPAFFEVIGVAGAFFGGTAIWTLRKLVKGEYSDGL' A
#
# COMPACT_ATOMS: atom_id res chain seq x y z
N MET A 1 -7.06 19.40 -12.75
CA MET A 1 -7.27 20.33 -11.62
C MET A 1 -6.72 19.67 -10.36
N LYS A 2 -5.90 20.36 -9.57
CA LYS A 2 -5.43 19.83 -8.28
C LYS A 2 -6.57 19.98 -7.25
N PRO A 3 -6.94 18.92 -6.50
CA PRO A 3 -8.03 19.00 -5.54
C PRO A 3 -7.64 19.95 -4.40
N LYS A 4 -8.49 20.96 -4.13
CA LYS A 4 -8.31 21.91 -3.03
C LYS A 4 -8.35 21.23 -1.66
N PHE A 5 -9.12 20.15 -1.53
CA PHE A 5 -9.19 19.29 -0.36
C PHE A 5 -8.79 17.88 -0.79
N GLY A 6 -7.60 17.45 -0.39
CA GLY A 6 -7.06 16.15 -0.73
C GLY A 6 -5.75 15.89 0.01
N PRO A 7 -5.30 14.62 0.09
CA PRO A 7 -4.03 14.29 0.69
C PRO A 7 -2.90 15.04 -0.02
N THR A 8 -1.93 15.51 0.75
CA THR A 8 -0.77 16.19 0.17
C THR A 8 0.14 15.19 -0.54
N LYS A 9 1.06 15.70 -1.35
CA LYS A 9 2.05 14.86 -2.02
C LYS A 9 2.93 14.07 -1.02
N SER A 10 3.26 14.65 0.13
CA SER A 10 4.02 13.96 1.19
C SER A 10 3.20 12.87 1.86
N ASP A 11 1.91 13.11 2.14
CA ASP A 11 1.00 12.09 2.70
C ASP A 11 0.89 10.86 1.79
N LEU A 12 0.73 11.07 0.47
CA LEU A 12 0.66 9.99 -0.50
C LEU A 12 1.97 9.20 -0.58
N ARG A 13 3.11 9.89 -0.55
CA ARG A 13 4.44 9.25 -0.56
C ARG A 13 4.68 8.43 0.71
N PHE A 14 4.30 8.95 1.87
CA PHE A 14 4.39 8.22 3.13
C PHE A 14 3.51 6.97 3.10
N ARG A 15 2.24 7.11 2.68
CA ARG A 15 1.33 5.97 2.54
C ARG A 15 1.87 4.93 1.57
N LEU A 16 2.42 5.36 0.43
CA LEU A 16 3.02 4.44 -0.54
C LEU A 16 4.22 3.71 0.07
N ALA A 17 5.14 4.43 0.72
CA ALA A 17 6.32 3.83 1.36
C ALA A 17 5.93 2.82 2.46
N PHE A 18 4.99 3.18 3.33
CA PHE A 18 4.48 2.29 4.38
C PHE A 18 3.83 1.03 3.80
N SER A 19 3.05 1.20 2.73
CA SER A 19 2.37 0.08 2.06
C SER A 19 3.36 -0.86 1.36
N LEU A 20 4.40 -0.32 0.74
CA LEU A 20 5.49 -1.10 0.15
C LEU A 20 6.32 -1.82 1.21
N ALA A 21 6.60 -1.19 2.36
CA ALA A 21 7.27 -1.83 3.47
C ALA A 21 6.42 -3.00 4.03
N GLY A 22 5.12 -2.79 4.21
CA GLY A 22 4.19 -3.86 4.65
C GLY A 22 4.15 -5.04 3.68
N LEU A 23 4.08 -4.79 2.37
CA LEU A 23 4.17 -5.82 1.34
C LEU A 23 5.52 -6.55 1.35
N ALA A 24 6.63 -5.81 1.47
CA ALA A 24 7.96 -6.40 1.51
C ALA A 24 8.14 -7.29 2.73
N LEU A 25 7.63 -6.88 3.90
CA LEU A 25 7.65 -7.71 5.11
C LEU A 25 6.75 -8.94 4.97
N LEU A 26 5.58 -8.81 4.34
CA LEU A 26 4.68 -9.93 4.06
C LEU A 26 5.34 -10.96 3.13
N VAL A 27 5.88 -10.51 2.00
CA VAL A 27 6.58 -11.39 1.05
C VAL A 27 7.83 -11.98 1.69
N GLY A 28 8.63 -11.17 2.39
CA GLY A 28 9.82 -11.63 3.11
C GLY A 28 9.50 -12.68 4.18
N GLY A 29 8.41 -12.50 4.92
CA GLY A 29 7.91 -13.46 5.90
C GLY A 29 7.53 -14.80 5.27
N ILE A 30 6.85 -14.77 4.12
CA ILE A 30 6.50 -15.98 3.34
C ILE A 30 7.76 -16.67 2.82
N LEU A 31 8.73 -15.93 2.29
CA LEU A 31 9.97 -16.49 1.77
C LEU A 31 10.84 -17.10 2.88
N TYR A 32 10.90 -16.46 4.04
CA TYR A 32 11.70 -16.92 5.18
C TYR A 32 11.08 -18.12 5.89
N ARG A 33 9.74 -18.14 6.04
CA ARG A 33 9.02 -19.17 6.81
C ARG A 33 8.42 -20.28 5.94
N GLY A 34 8.47 -20.14 4.61
CA GLY A 34 7.77 -20.99 3.64
C GLY A 34 6.28 -20.65 3.53
N ILE A 35 5.61 -21.25 2.54
CA ILE A 35 4.15 -21.10 2.36
C ILE A 35 3.44 -21.84 3.50
N PRO A 36 2.74 -21.15 4.41
CA PRO A 36 2.13 -21.79 5.56
C PRO A 36 0.88 -22.56 5.18
N HIS A 37 0.68 -23.68 5.84
CA HIS A 37 -0.45 -24.56 5.62
C HIS A 37 -1.57 -24.23 6.61
N GLY A 38 -2.70 -23.70 6.13
CA GLY A 38 -3.88 -23.45 6.94
C GLY A 38 -4.78 -22.32 6.40
N PRO A 39 -6.12 -22.43 6.50
CA PRO A 39 -7.06 -21.44 5.96
C PRO A 39 -6.85 -20.03 6.52
N ALA A 40 -6.63 -19.92 7.83
CA ALA A 40 -6.43 -18.64 8.52
C ALA A 40 -5.21 -17.86 7.97
N PHE A 41 -4.17 -18.55 7.49
CA PHE A 41 -3.00 -17.87 6.96
C PHE A 41 -3.24 -17.31 5.56
N PHE A 42 -4.01 -18.02 4.72
CA PHE A 42 -4.46 -17.52 3.42
C PHE A 42 -5.35 -16.30 3.58
N GLU A 43 -6.21 -16.26 4.60
CA GLU A 43 -7.00 -15.08 4.93
C GLU A 43 -6.11 -13.90 5.32
N VAL A 44 -5.12 -14.12 6.18
CA VAL A 44 -4.20 -13.05 6.61
C VAL A 44 -3.37 -12.53 5.44
N ILE A 45 -2.76 -13.41 4.63
CA ILE A 45 -2.04 -12.97 3.42
C ILE A 45 -2.99 -12.27 2.46
N GLY A 46 -4.17 -12.84 2.22
CA GLY A 46 -5.15 -12.32 1.28
C GLY A 46 -5.60 -10.91 1.67
N VAL A 47 -5.99 -10.72 2.94
CA VAL A 47 -6.42 -9.42 3.47
C VAL A 47 -5.26 -8.45 3.53
N ALA A 48 -4.10 -8.84 4.04
CA ALA A 48 -2.93 -7.94 4.11
C ALA A 48 -2.43 -7.57 2.71
N GLY A 49 -2.35 -8.53 1.80
CA GLY A 49 -1.98 -8.32 0.40
C GLY A 49 -2.98 -7.43 -0.33
N ALA A 50 -4.28 -7.62 -0.13
CA ALA A 50 -5.31 -6.75 -0.70
C ALA A 50 -5.26 -5.34 -0.09
N PHE A 51 -5.06 -5.22 1.22
CA PHE A 51 -5.00 -3.94 1.91
C PHE A 51 -3.76 -3.14 1.52
N PHE A 52 -2.56 -3.73 1.65
CA PHE A 52 -1.31 -3.06 1.31
C PHE A 52 -1.11 -2.95 -0.21
N GLY A 53 -1.49 -3.96 -0.99
CA GLY A 53 -1.48 -3.92 -2.46
C GLY A 53 -2.44 -2.89 -3.01
N GLY A 54 -3.70 -2.94 -2.58
CA GLY A 54 -4.73 -1.98 -2.99
C GLY A 54 -4.35 -0.54 -2.61
N THR A 55 -3.87 -0.33 -1.38
CA THR A 55 -3.42 1.00 -0.93
C THR A 55 -2.22 1.49 -1.72
N ALA A 56 -1.23 0.64 -2.02
CA ALA A 56 -0.06 0.99 -2.83
C ALA A 56 -0.46 1.36 -4.26
N ILE A 57 -1.32 0.56 -4.91
CA ILE A 57 -1.80 0.84 -6.28
C ILE A 57 -2.60 2.14 -6.30
N TRP A 58 -3.48 2.36 -5.32
CA TRP A 58 -4.31 3.56 -5.25
C TRP A 58 -3.47 4.83 -5.03
N THR A 59 -2.51 4.77 -4.10
CA THR A 59 -1.58 5.89 -3.83
C THR A 59 -0.70 6.17 -5.04
N LEU A 60 -0.12 5.14 -5.67
CA LEU A 60 0.69 5.28 -6.88
C LEU A 60 -0.11 5.88 -8.03
N ARG A 61 -1.34 5.42 -8.26
CA ARG A 61 -2.23 5.97 -9.29
C ARG A 61 -2.53 7.44 -9.06
N LYS A 62 -2.82 7.86 -7.82
CA LYS A 62 -2.98 9.28 -7.49
C LYS A 62 -1.70 10.08 -7.70
N LEU A 63 -0.54 9.51 -7.36
CA LEU A 63 0.77 10.13 -7.54
C LEU A 63 1.11 10.34 -9.03
N VAL A 64 0.80 9.36 -9.88
CA VAL A 64 1.02 9.43 -11.33
C VAL A 64 0.04 10.41 -11.99
N LYS A 65 -1.22 10.43 -11.55
CA LYS A 65 -2.25 11.32 -12.10
C LYS A 65 -2.17 12.77 -11.63
N GLY A 66 -1.29 13.11 -10.68
CA GLY A 66 -1.23 14.46 -10.14
C GLY A 66 -2.39 14.81 -9.21
N GLU A 67 -3.13 13.83 -8.69
CA GLU A 67 -4.37 14.01 -7.92
C GLU A 67 -4.08 14.25 -6.43
N TYR A 68 -3.29 15.29 -6.15
CA TYR A 68 -2.92 15.70 -4.79
C TYR A 68 -2.91 17.21 -4.64
N SER A 69 -3.15 17.65 -3.41
CA SER A 69 -2.99 19.04 -3.05
C SER A 69 -1.49 19.33 -2.89
N ASP A 70 -1.02 20.47 -3.44
CA ASP A 70 0.37 20.88 -3.27
C ASP A 70 0.65 21.47 -1.88
N GLY A 71 -0.37 21.58 -1.02
CA GLY A 71 -0.20 22.14 0.32
C GLY A 71 0.24 23.60 0.28
N LEU A 72 -0.59 24.45 -0.34
CA LEU A 72 -0.64 25.91 -0.16
C LEU A 72 -2.10 26.36 -0.29
#